data_AF-A0A0K0D2C3-F1
#
_entry.id   AF-A0A0K0D2C3-F1
#
_cell.length_a   1.000
_cell.length_b   1.000
_cell.length_c   1.000
_cell.angle_alpha   90.00
_cell.angle_beta   90.00
_cell.angle_gamma   90.00
#
_symmetry.space_group_name_H-M   'P 1'
#
loop_
_entity.id
_entity.type
_entity.pdbx_description
1 polymer ?
#
loop_
_entity_poly.entity_id
_entity_poly.type
_entity_poly.pdbx_seq_one_letter_code
_entity_poly.pdbx_strand_id
1 'polypeptide(L)'
;MAKDTVIELVPRLKENERETWSSKVDFLLSVVGFAVDLANIWRFPYLCFKNGGGAFLIPYSLMVLLAGIPLFYMELSLGQYYRKGAITTWGRICPLFKGIGYCVIMIAFYTDFFYNVVIAWGLHYLYASFSINLPWANCNNSYNSPACYEPQ
;
A
#
# COMPACT_ATOMS: atom_id res chain seq x y z
N MET A 1 21.27 30.53 -43.58
CA MET A 1 20.22 31.51 -43.23
C MET A 1 18.87 30.87 -42.86
N ALA A 2 18.79 29.55 -42.64
CA ALA A 2 17.53 28.88 -42.27
C ALA A 2 17.68 27.92 -41.05
N LYS A 3 18.82 27.99 -40.33
CA LYS A 3 19.09 27.13 -39.17
C LYS A 3 18.80 27.80 -37.82
N ASP A 4 18.57 29.11 -37.82
CA ASP A 4 18.42 29.90 -36.58
C ASP A 4 16.94 30.07 -36.17
N THR A 5 15.98 29.68 -37.02
CA THR A 5 14.54 29.89 -36.76
C THR A 5 13.86 28.72 -36.03
N VAL A 6 14.50 27.54 -35.95
CA VAL A 6 13.89 26.34 -35.33
C VAL A 6 14.04 26.32 -33.80
N ILE A 7 14.93 27.13 -33.24
CA ILE A 7 15.24 27.09 -31.79
C ILE A 7 14.23 27.89 -30.95
N GLU A 8 13.40 28.75 -31.54
CA GLU A 8 12.44 29.59 -30.79
C GLU A 8 11.06 28.96 -30.51
N LEU A 9 10.73 27.78 -31.06
CA LEU A 9 9.38 27.20 -30.97
C LEU A 9 9.23 26.02 -29.99
N VAL A 10 10.27 25.64 -29.25
CA VAL A 10 10.09 24.77 -28.09
C VAL A 10 9.74 25.68 -26.91
N PRO A 11 8.47 25.78 -26.46
CA PRO A 11 8.18 26.46 -25.21
C PRO A 11 9.06 25.81 -24.16
N ARG A 12 9.89 26.60 -23.45
CA ARG A 12 10.68 26.12 -22.31
C ARG A 12 9.77 25.27 -21.45
N LEU A 13 9.92 23.95 -21.52
CA LEU A 13 9.20 23.02 -20.68
C LEU A 13 9.42 23.54 -19.26
N LYS A 14 8.32 23.75 -18.53
CA LYS A 14 8.36 23.98 -17.09
C LYS A 14 8.84 22.69 -16.40
N GLU A 15 10.06 22.27 -16.70
CA GLU A 15 10.63 20.98 -16.30
C GLU A 15 11.07 20.98 -14.83
N ASN A 16 10.89 22.10 -14.13
CA ASN A 16 11.30 22.29 -12.73
C ASN A 16 10.13 22.40 -11.74
N GLU A 17 8.88 22.32 -12.19
CA GLU A 17 7.73 22.32 -11.28
C GLU A 17 7.27 20.89 -11.02
N ARG A 18 7.15 20.50 -9.73
CA ARG A 18 6.69 19.17 -9.33
C ARG A 18 5.25 18.96 -9.79
N GLU A 19 4.98 17.81 -10.40
CA GLU A 19 3.65 17.36 -10.79
C GLU A 19 2.64 17.43 -9.63
N THR A 20 1.43 17.90 -9.94
CA THR A 20 0.32 18.06 -8.99
C THR A 20 -0.84 17.14 -9.33
N TRP A 21 -1.60 16.73 -8.32
CA TRP A 21 -2.82 15.95 -8.51
C TRP A 21 -3.87 16.72 -9.30
N SER A 22 -4.53 16.04 -10.25
CA SER A 22 -5.62 16.59 -11.06
C SER A 22 -6.86 16.91 -10.23
N SER A 23 -7.19 16.05 -9.26
CA SER A 23 -8.32 16.24 -8.33
C SER A 23 -7.96 15.90 -6.89
N LYS A 24 -8.64 16.56 -5.94
CA LYS A 24 -8.54 16.24 -4.51
C LYS A 24 -9.07 14.83 -4.20
N VAL A 25 -10.06 14.37 -4.97
CA VAL A 25 -10.66 13.04 -4.79
C VAL A 25 -9.65 11.96 -5.17
N ASP A 26 -8.88 12.15 -6.25
CA ASP A 26 -7.84 11.19 -6.67
C ASP A 26 -6.77 11.01 -5.59
N PHE A 27 -6.35 12.11 -4.97
CA PHE A 27 -5.45 12.08 -3.82
C PHE A 27 -6.06 11.34 -2.63
N LEU A 28 -7.31 11.64 -2.27
CA LEU A 28 -7.98 11.00 -1.15
C LEU A 28 -8.14 9.49 -1.37
N LEU A 29 -8.59 9.08 -2.55
CA LEU A 29 -8.75 7.66 -2.91
C LEU A 29 -7.41 6.93 -2.93
N SER A 30 -6.34 7.57 -3.41
CA SER A 30 -4.99 6.98 -3.37
C SER A 30 -4.52 6.70 -1.94
N VAL A 31 -4.78 7.64 -1.03
CA VAL A 31 -4.42 7.51 0.39
C VAL A 31 -5.27 6.43 1.08
N VAL A 32 -6.58 6.38 0.80
CA VAL A 32 -7.47 5.34 1.34
C VAL A 32 -7.09 3.97 0.80
N GLY A 33 -6.77 3.85 -0.49
CA GLY A 33 -6.32 2.60 -1.10
C GLY A 33 -4.98 2.11 -0.54
N PHE A 34 -4.09 3.01 -0.13
CA PHE A 34 -2.87 2.64 0.60
C PHE A 34 -3.15 2.19 2.04
N ALA A 35 -4.14 2.80 2.71
CA ALA A 35 -4.46 2.49 4.12
C ALA A 35 -5.31 1.22 4.30
N VAL A 36 -6.13 0.87 3.31
CA VAL A 36 -6.96 -0.34 3.33
C VAL A 36 -6.23 -1.48 2.65
N ASP A 37 -5.73 -2.44 3.42
CA ASP A 37 -4.95 -3.57 2.93
C ASP A 37 -5.61 -4.93 3.25
N LEU A 38 -4.94 -6.00 2.83
CA LEU A 38 -5.37 -7.36 3.16
C LEU A 38 -5.36 -7.59 4.67
N ALA A 39 -4.40 -7.03 5.42
CA ALA A 39 -4.31 -7.26 6.87
C ALA A 39 -5.59 -6.82 7.60
N ASN A 40 -6.28 -5.79 7.12
CA ASN A 40 -7.59 -5.39 7.66
C ASN A 40 -8.66 -6.49 7.54
N ILE A 41 -8.57 -7.36 6.53
CA ILE A 41 -9.57 -8.40 6.25
C ILE A 41 -9.41 -9.63 7.15
N TRP A 42 -8.18 -10.06 7.45
CA TRP A 42 -7.94 -11.31 8.21
C TRP A 42 -7.23 -11.08 9.54
N ARG A 43 -6.21 -10.23 9.58
CA ARG A 43 -5.38 -10.02 10.78
C ARG A 43 -6.15 -9.26 11.84
N PHE A 44 -6.88 -8.21 11.47
CA PHE A 44 -7.67 -7.44 12.44
C PHE A 44 -8.76 -8.29 13.12
N PRO A 45 -9.62 -9.03 12.38
CA PRO A 45 -10.57 -9.93 13.01
C PRO A 45 -9.90 -10.99 13.88
N TYR A 46 -8.81 -11.61 13.40
CA TYR A 46 -8.08 -12.62 14.17
C TYR A 46 -7.56 -12.08 15.51
N LEU A 47 -6.95 -10.89 15.54
CA LEU A 47 -6.48 -10.25 16.77
C LEU A 47 -7.64 -9.86 17.69
N CYS A 48 -8.73 -9.33 17.12
CA CYS A 48 -9.92 -8.97 17.87
C CYS A 48 -10.49 -10.19 18.60
N PHE A 49 -10.72 -11.30 17.91
CA PHE A 49 -11.24 -12.54 18.51
C PHE A 49 -10.29 -13.12 19.56
N LYS A 50 -8.99 -13.11 19.33
CA LYS A 50 -8.00 -13.64 20.28
C LYS A 50 -7.89 -12.80 21.56
N ASN A 51 -8.06 -11.48 21.47
CA ASN A 51 -7.84 -10.53 22.55
C ASN A 51 -9.14 -10.05 23.22
N GLY A 52 -10.10 -10.95 23.42
CA GLY A 52 -11.35 -10.62 24.14
C GLY A 52 -12.47 -10.06 23.26
N GLY A 53 -12.42 -10.29 21.95
CA GLY A 53 -13.45 -9.91 20.99
C GLY A 53 -13.71 -8.40 21.01
N GLY A 54 -14.97 -8.01 21.23
CA GLY A 54 -15.37 -6.59 21.27
C GLY A 54 -14.63 -5.74 22.30
N ALA A 55 -14.10 -6.32 23.38
CA ALA A 55 -13.32 -5.57 24.38
C ALA A 55 -12.00 -5.01 23.81
N PHE A 56 -11.42 -5.66 22.79
CA PHE A 56 -10.22 -5.20 22.10
C PHE A 56 -10.41 -3.85 21.39
N LEU A 57 -11.64 -3.48 21.05
CA LEU A 57 -11.94 -2.24 20.35
C LEU A 57 -11.65 -0.99 21.20
N ILE A 58 -11.69 -1.10 22.53
CA ILE A 58 -11.42 0.01 23.44
C ILE A 58 -9.94 0.44 23.36
N PRO A 59 -8.95 -0.43 23.66
CA PRO A 59 -7.54 -0.06 23.52
C PRO A 59 -7.15 0.21 22.06
N TYR A 60 -7.75 -0.49 21.09
CA TYR A 60 -7.52 -0.23 19.66
C TYR A 60 -7.90 1.21 19.29
N SER A 61 -9.11 1.65 19.62
CA SER A 61 -9.59 3.00 19.31
C SER A 61 -8.76 4.08 20.01
N LEU A 62 -8.38 3.86 21.29
CA LEU A 62 -7.52 4.78 22.02
C LEU A 62 -6.14 4.93 21.34
N MET A 63 -5.52 3.83 20.93
CA MET A 63 -4.22 3.87 20.23
C MET A 63 -4.32 4.53 18.86
N VAL A 64 -5.42 4.33 18.13
CA VAL A 64 -5.66 5.03 16.86
C VAL A 64 -5.80 6.53 17.08
N LEU A 65 -6.57 6.96 18.08
CA LEU A 65 -6.78 8.39 18.35
C LEU A 65 -5.50 9.09 18.87
N LEU A 66 -4.75 8.42 19.76
CA LEU A 66 -3.58 9.02 20.43
C LEU A 66 -2.28 8.91 19.63
N ALA A 67 -2.11 7.86 18.82
CA ALA A 67 -0.88 7.62 18.07
C ALA A 67 -1.12 7.55 16.56
N GLY A 68 -2.13 6.81 16.12
CA GLY A 68 -2.41 6.60 14.69
C GLY A 68 -2.71 7.91 13.94
N ILE A 69 -3.73 8.65 14.39
CA ILE A 69 -4.16 9.90 13.75
C ILE A 69 -3.07 10.98 13.81
N PRO A 70 -2.41 11.25 14.96
CA PRO A 70 -1.35 12.27 15.01
C PRO A 70 -0.16 11.94 14.11
N LEU A 71 0.30 10.69 14.07
CA LEU A 71 1.42 10.28 13.21
C LEU A 71 1.04 10.39 11.73
N PHE A 72 -0.16 9.96 11.36
CA PHE A 72 -0.65 10.05 9.99
C PHE A 72 -0.78 11.51 9.53
N TYR A 73 -1.33 12.37 10.38
CA TYR A 73 -1.43 13.81 10.10
C TYR A 73 -0.06 14.48 9.98
N MET A 74 0.88 14.14 10.85
CA MET A 74 2.27 14.63 10.78
C MET A 74 2.92 14.24 9.45
N GLU A 75 2.82 12.98 9.02
CA GLU A 75 3.41 12.51 7.76
C GLU A 75 2.83 13.26 6.55
N LEU A 76 1.49 13.40 6.50
CA LEU A 76 0.82 14.11 5.42
C LEU A 76 1.18 15.60 5.36
N SER A 77 1.20 16.27 6.51
CA SER A 77 1.55 17.69 6.59
C SER A 77 3.00 17.96 6.19
N LEU A 78 3.95 17.11 6.62
CA LEU A 78 5.35 17.18 6.20
C LEU A 78 5.51 16.95 4.70
N GLY A 79 4.82 15.95 4.15
CA GLY A 79 4.83 15.65 2.72
C GLY A 79 4.32 16.82 1.87
N GLN A 80 3.22 17.46 2.30
CA GLN A 80 2.63 18.62 1.61
C GLN A 80 3.48 19.89 1.74
N TYR A 81 4.10 20.12 2.91
CA TYR A 81 4.92 21.31 3.16
C TYR A 81 6.25 21.26 2.43
N TYR A 82 7.02 20.18 2.58
CA TYR A 82 8.36 20.08 1.98
C TYR A 82 8.33 19.73 0.49
N ARG A 83 7.24 19.12 0.01
CA ARG A 83 7.06 18.67 -1.39
C ARG A 83 8.26 17.88 -1.89
N LYS A 84 8.82 17.01 -1.04
CA LYS A 84 9.98 16.17 -1.34
C LYS A 84 9.76 14.72 -0.87
N GLY A 85 10.57 13.80 -1.39
CA GLY A 85 10.53 12.39 -0.97
C GLY A 85 11.19 12.16 0.38
N ALA A 86 10.88 11.05 1.05
CA ALA A 86 11.27 10.75 2.44
C ALA A 86 12.74 11.04 2.77
N ILE A 87 13.72 10.54 1.98
CA ILE A 87 15.15 10.79 2.22
C ILE A 87 15.47 12.29 2.26
N THR A 88 14.95 13.03 1.27
CA THR A 88 15.26 14.45 1.11
C THR A 88 14.49 15.35 2.07
N THR A 89 13.30 14.93 2.52
CA THR A 89 12.53 15.59 3.57
C THR A 89 13.26 15.48 4.91
N TRP A 90 13.64 14.27 5.33
CA TRP A 90 14.40 14.07 6.57
C TRP A 90 15.76 14.76 6.54
N GLY A 91 16.48 14.71 5.40
CA GLY A 91 17.73 15.43 5.23
C GLY A 91 17.63 16.96 5.34
N ARG A 92 16.45 17.55 5.07
CA ARG A 92 16.19 18.99 5.24
C ARG A 92 15.76 19.38 6.65
N ILE A 93 15.07 18.47 7.36
CA ILE A 93 14.66 18.70 8.75
C ILE A 93 15.87 18.53 9.68
N CYS A 94 16.53 17.36 9.60
CA CYS A 94 17.71 17.05 10.37
C CYS A 94 18.61 16.08 9.59
N PRO A 95 19.81 16.50 9.14
CA PRO A 95 20.67 15.65 8.31
C PRO A 95 21.12 14.37 9.01
N LEU A 96 21.16 14.34 10.35
CA LEU A 96 21.45 13.14 11.13
C LEU A 96 20.39 12.04 10.92
N PHE A 97 19.13 12.43 10.73
CA PHE A 97 18.01 11.50 10.53
C PHE A 97 17.76 11.12 9.08
N LYS A 98 18.67 11.48 8.16
CA LYS A 98 18.59 11.06 6.75
C LYS A 98 18.50 9.52 6.60
N GLY A 99 19.06 8.77 7.55
CA GLY A 99 18.96 7.31 7.60
C GLY A 99 17.53 6.77 7.63
N ILE A 100 16.58 7.50 8.24
CA ILE A 100 15.16 7.09 8.32
C ILE A 100 14.57 6.90 6.92
N GLY A 101 14.87 7.81 5.99
CA GLY A 101 14.39 7.70 4.62
C GLY A 101 14.91 6.47 3.89
N TYR A 102 16.14 6.05 4.14
CA TYR A 102 16.69 4.81 3.56
C TYR A 102 16.04 3.57 4.19
N CYS A 103 15.80 3.59 5.51
CA CYS A 103 15.10 2.49 6.20
C CYS A 103 13.69 2.30 5.63
N VAL A 104 12.94 3.38 5.38
CA VAL A 104 11.59 3.30 4.80
C VAL A 104 11.61 2.63 3.42
N ILE A 105 12.59 2.97 2.56
CA ILE A 105 12.72 2.35 1.23
C ILE A 105 13.06 0.86 1.35
N MET A 106 13.97 0.49 2.24
CA MET A 106 14.31 -0.92 2.47
C MET A 106 13.12 -1.72 2.98
N ILE A 107 12.35 -1.17 3.93
CA ILE A 107 11.13 -1.82 4.44
C ILE A 107 10.09 -1.98 3.34
N ALA A 108 9.88 -0.94 2.51
CA ALA A 108 8.97 -1.01 1.38
C ALA A 108 9.37 -2.11 0.39
N PHE A 109 10.66 -2.21 0.06
CA PHE A 109 11.20 -3.24 -0.82
C PHE A 109 10.98 -4.67 -0.29
N TYR A 110 11.27 -4.92 0.99
CA TYR A 110 11.00 -6.22 1.60
C TYR A 110 9.51 -6.55 1.65
N THR A 111 8.67 -5.53 1.87
CA THR A 111 7.23 -5.69 1.94
C THR A 111 6.64 -6.04 0.58
N ASP A 112 7.07 -5.35 -0.46
CA ASP A 112 6.61 -5.55 -1.83
C ASP A 112 6.83 -7.00 -2.33
N PHE A 113 7.97 -7.62 -1.98
CA PHE A 113 8.24 -9.00 -2.40
C PHE A 113 7.17 -10.00 -1.97
N PHE A 114 6.80 -10.01 -0.68
CA PHE A 114 5.83 -10.99 -0.21
C PHE A 114 4.40 -10.60 -0.55
N TYR A 115 4.07 -9.30 -0.59
CA TYR A 115 2.73 -8.84 -0.96
C TYR A 115 2.39 -9.19 -2.41
N ASN A 116 3.33 -9.04 -3.35
CA ASN A 116 3.10 -9.43 -4.75
C ASN A 116 2.83 -10.93 -4.91
N VAL A 117 3.48 -11.79 -4.11
CA VAL A 117 3.19 -13.23 -4.11
C VAL A 117 1.76 -13.51 -3.64
N VAL A 118 1.30 -12.82 -2.60
CA VAL A 118 -0.08 -12.97 -2.10
C VAL A 118 -1.11 -12.48 -3.14
N ILE A 119 -0.82 -11.38 -3.83
CA ILE A 119 -1.66 -10.90 -4.95
C ILE A 119 -1.71 -11.95 -6.07
N ALA A 120 -0.57 -12.57 -6.41
CA ALA A 120 -0.52 -13.62 -7.42
C ALA A 120 -1.38 -14.84 -7.03
N TRP A 121 -1.38 -15.24 -5.75
CA TRP A 121 -2.31 -16.26 -5.26
C TRP A 121 -3.77 -15.83 -5.40
N GLY A 122 -4.10 -14.58 -5.03
CA GLY A 122 -5.45 -14.04 -5.21
C GLY A 122 -5.92 -14.09 -6.67
N LEU A 123 -5.06 -13.71 -7.61
CA LEU A 123 -5.34 -13.79 -9.04
C LEU A 123 -5.49 -15.25 -9.53
N HIS A 124 -4.69 -16.17 -9.00
CA HIS A 124 -4.80 -17.59 -9.31
C HIS A 124 -6.16 -18.16 -8.88
N TYR A 125 -6.59 -17.89 -7.65
CA TYR A 125 -7.89 -18.31 -7.15
C TYR A 125 -9.05 -17.62 -7.88
N LEU A 126 -8.90 -16.34 -8.26
CA LEU A 126 -9.87 -15.62 -9.09
C LEU A 126 -10.04 -16.29 -10.46
N TYR A 127 -8.94 -16.61 -11.13
CA TYR A 127 -8.97 -17.30 -12.42
C TYR A 127 -9.60 -18.69 -12.31
N ALA A 128 -9.19 -19.47 -11.30
CA ALA A 128 -9.75 -20.80 -11.05
C ALA A 128 -11.26 -20.78 -10.72
N SER A 129 -11.78 -19.68 -10.19
CA SER A 129 -13.20 -19.48 -9.86
C SER A 129 -14.10 -19.34 -11.08
N PHE A 130 -13.56 -19.12 -12.29
CA PHE A 130 -14.36 -19.08 -13.52
C PHE A 130 -14.76 -20.47 -14.04
N SER A 131 -14.43 -21.53 -13.31
CA SER A 131 -14.82 -22.91 -13.63
C SER A 131 -16.20 -23.25 -13.05
N ILE A 132 -17.00 -24.07 -13.74
CA ILE A 132 -18.33 -24.51 -13.27
C ILE A 132 -18.22 -25.30 -11.95
N ASN A 133 -17.25 -26.22 -11.89
CA ASN A 133 -16.93 -26.95 -10.67
C ASN A 133 -15.68 -26.31 -10.06
N LEU A 134 -15.77 -25.84 -8.82
CA LEU A 134 -14.64 -25.21 -8.14
C LEU A 134 -13.59 -26.29 -7.79
N PRO A 135 -12.30 -26.05 -8.07
CA PRO A 135 -11.28 -27.08 -7.89
C PRO A 135 -11.11 -27.51 -6.43
N TRP A 136 -11.31 -26.59 -5.47
CA TRP A 136 -11.25 -26.87 -4.03
C TRP A 136 -12.57 -27.37 -3.42
N ALA A 137 -13.61 -27.61 -4.21
CA ALA A 137 -14.87 -28.14 -3.70
C ALA A 137 -14.82 -29.64 -3.43
N ASN A 138 -14.12 -30.40 -4.28
CA ASN A 138 -14.16 -31.86 -4.27
C ASN A 138 -12.77 -32.48 -4.07
N CYS A 139 -12.73 -33.72 -3.59
CA CYS A 139 -11.48 -34.46 -3.42
C CYS A 139 -10.98 -35.18 -4.70
N ASN A 140 -11.64 -35.02 -5.84
CA ASN A 140 -11.27 -35.67 -7.11
C ASN A 140 -10.31 -34.83 -7.97
N ASN A 141 -9.12 -34.51 -7.45
CA ASN A 141 -8.09 -33.76 -8.17
C ASN A 141 -6.74 -34.49 -8.18
N SER A 142 -5.89 -34.19 -9.17
CA SER A 142 -4.55 -34.79 -9.31
C SER A 142 -3.56 -34.42 -8.20
N TYR A 143 -3.79 -33.29 -7.52
CA TYR A 143 -2.94 -32.81 -6.43
C TYR A 143 -3.42 -33.26 -5.04
N ASN A 144 -4.53 -34.00 -4.96
CA ASN A 144 -5.08 -34.45 -3.69
C ASN A 144 -4.36 -35.68 -3.16
N SER A 145 -4.19 -35.74 -1.83
CA SER A 145 -3.62 -36.90 -1.13
C SER A 145 -4.71 -37.91 -0.76
N PRO A 146 -4.35 -39.17 -0.41
CA PRO A 146 -5.30 -40.17 0.08
C PRO A 146 -6.04 -39.76 1.37
N ALA A 147 -5.57 -38.72 2.07
CA ALA A 147 -6.19 -38.19 3.27
C ALA A 147 -7.23 -37.07 2.98
N CYS A 148 -7.51 -36.76 1.71
CA CYS A 148 -8.51 -35.77 1.35
C CYS A 148 -9.90 -36.24 1.81
N TYR A 149 -10.58 -35.42 2.62
CA TYR A 149 -11.92 -35.70 3.13
C TYR A 149 -12.90 -34.64 2.61
N GLU A 150 -14.00 -35.11 2.04
CA GLU A 150 -15.11 -34.30 1.58
C GLU A 150 -16.31 -34.56 2.50
N PRO A 151 -16.83 -33.55 3.22
CA PRO A 151 -18.02 -33.74 4.05
C PRO A 151 -19.22 -34.06 3.16
N GLN A 152 -19.93 -35.14 3.48
CA GLN A 152 -21.15 -35.58 2.77
C GLN A 152 -22.30 -34.59 2.90
#